data_AF-A0A9X2G4W4-F1
#
_entry.id   AF-A0A9X2G4W4-F1
#
_cell.length_a   1.000
_cell.length_b   1.000
_cell.length_c   1.000
_cell.angle_alpha   90.00
_cell.angle_beta   90.00
_cell.angle_gamma   90.00
#
_symmetry.space_group_name_H-M   'P 1'
#
loop_
_entity.id
_entity.type
_entity.pdbx_description
1 polymer ?
#
loop_
_entity_poly.entity_id
_entity_poly.type
_entity_poly.pdbx_seq_one_letter_code
_entity_poly.pdbx_strand_id
1 'polypeptide(L)'
;MHTGGMEFGPTHHDGSLHGWDAHRARWQAVLNEREIPRRGLQRDCRVLVTARIVWEIDGEEYRDTLAYAWAPRRLVLVEVLDDRRLTHGVWLHVSDVRRRD
;
A
#
# COMPACT_ATOMS: atom_id res chain seq x y z
N MET A 1 21.48 -19.69 -60.30
CA MET A 1 22.11 -19.83 -58.97
C MET A 1 22.41 -18.44 -58.43
N HIS A 2 21.56 -17.91 -57.57
CA HIS A 2 21.89 -16.86 -56.60
C HIS A 2 20.97 -17.09 -55.40
N THR A 3 21.62 -17.27 -54.25
CA THR A 3 21.11 -17.76 -52.97
C THR A 3 20.32 -16.69 -52.23
N GLY A 4 19.15 -17.07 -51.72
CA GLY A 4 18.33 -16.23 -50.84
C GLY A 4 19.02 -15.97 -49.50
N GLY A 5 19.09 -14.71 -49.11
CA GLY A 5 19.36 -14.29 -47.74
C GLY A 5 18.05 -14.18 -46.97
N MET A 6 17.84 -15.07 -46.00
CA MET A 6 16.82 -14.90 -44.98
C MET A 6 17.21 -13.72 -44.08
N GLU A 7 16.45 -12.63 -44.15
CA GLU A 7 16.48 -11.58 -43.15
C GLU A 7 15.80 -12.10 -41.87
N PHE A 8 16.61 -12.41 -40.86
CA PHE A 8 16.13 -12.59 -39.50
C PHE A 8 15.77 -11.20 -38.95
N GLY A 9 14.49 -10.83 -39.06
CA GLY A 9 13.96 -9.66 -38.37
C GLY A 9 14.18 -9.78 -36.86
N PRO A 10 14.42 -8.66 -36.15
CA PRO A 10 14.69 -8.70 -34.72
C PRO A 10 13.49 -9.31 -33.99
N THR A 11 13.76 -10.40 -33.29
CA THR A 11 12.87 -11.04 -32.33
C THR A 11 12.24 -9.98 -31.43
N HIS A 12 10.91 -9.92 -31.42
CA HIS A 12 10.16 -9.27 -30.35
C HIS A 12 10.70 -9.79 -29.02
N HIS A 13 11.40 -8.93 -28.28
CA HIS A 13 11.60 -9.15 -26.86
C HIS A 13 10.23 -9.02 -26.20
N ASP A 14 9.51 -10.14 -26.11
CA ASP A 14 8.48 -10.34 -25.10
C ASP A 14 9.19 -10.42 -23.74
N GLY A 15 9.65 -9.25 -23.31
CA GLY A 15 10.31 -9.05 -22.04
C GLY A 15 9.24 -9.16 -20.97
N SER A 16 9.00 -10.39 -20.53
CA SER A 16 8.38 -10.73 -19.26
C SER A 16 8.65 -9.63 -18.24
N LEU A 17 7.69 -8.72 -18.06
CA LEU A 17 7.72 -7.70 -17.03
C LEU A 17 7.74 -8.44 -15.69
N HIS A 18 8.94 -8.54 -15.12
CA HIS A 18 9.15 -9.17 -13.82
C HIS A 18 8.17 -8.53 -12.83
N GLY A 19 7.57 -9.33 -11.94
CA GLY A 19 6.52 -8.86 -11.01
C GLY A 19 6.89 -7.61 -10.19
N TRP A 20 8.18 -7.26 -10.12
CA TRP A 20 8.68 -6.02 -9.53
C TRP A 20 8.29 -4.74 -10.31
N ASP A 21 8.25 -4.77 -11.64
CA ASP A 21 7.80 -3.62 -12.46
C ASP A 21 6.29 -3.46 -12.41
N ALA A 22 5.55 -4.58 -12.41
CA ALA A 22 4.10 -4.57 -12.20
C ALA A 22 3.72 -4.06 -10.80
N HIS A 23 4.50 -4.40 -9.76
CA HIS A 23 4.29 -3.91 -8.40
C HIS A 23 4.62 -2.42 -8.27
N ARG A 24 5.73 -1.94 -8.86
CA ARG A 24 6.03 -0.50 -8.90
C ARG A 24 4.96 0.31 -9.61
N ALA A 25 4.36 -0.23 -10.68
CA ALA A 25 3.29 0.44 -11.40
C ALA A 25 2.01 0.65 -10.55
N ARG A 26 1.83 -0.11 -9.46
CA ARG A 26 0.68 0.00 -8.55
C ARG A 26 0.98 0.77 -7.28
N TRP A 27 2.22 1.19 -7.06
CA TRP A 27 2.59 1.89 -5.84
C TRP A 27 1.78 3.18 -5.67
N GLN A 28 1.27 3.43 -4.47
CA GLN A 28 0.56 4.66 -4.10
C GLN A 28 0.87 5.09 -2.67
N ALA A 29 0.97 6.40 -2.47
CA ALA A 29 1.02 6.98 -1.13
C ALA A 29 -0.37 6.96 -0.46
N VAL A 30 -0.38 6.91 0.88
CA VAL A 30 -1.59 7.17 1.69
C VAL A 30 -1.52 8.60 2.21
N LEU A 31 -2.36 9.48 1.67
CA LEU A 31 -2.33 10.92 1.91
C LEU A 31 -2.73 11.34 3.32
N ASN A 32 -3.50 10.52 4.03
CA ASN A 32 -3.87 10.76 5.42
C ASN A 32 -3.00 10.00 6.44
N GLU A 33 -1.92 9.38 5.99
CA GLU A 33 -0.92 8.78 6.87
C GLU A 33 -0.22 9.85 7.72
N ARG A 34 0.05 9.50 8.98
CA ARG A 34 0.70 10.37 9.97
C ARG A 34 2.09 9.85 10.28
N GLU A 35 2.94 10.77 10.74
CA GLU A 35 4.28 10.43 11.21
C GLU A 35 4.22 9.35 12.30
N ILE A 36 5.12 8.37 12.19
CA ILE A 36 5.26 7.27 13.14
C ILE A 36 5.65 7.84 14.51
N PRO A 37 4.83 7.67 15.56
CA PRO A 37 5.17 8.12 16.90
C PRO A 37 6.40 7.39 17.45
N ARG A 38 7.17 8.03 18.33
CA ARG A 38 8.29 7.37 19.03
C ARG A 38 7.82 6.07 19.69
N ARG A 39 8.58 4.99 19.54
CA ARG A 39 8.18 3.65 19.99
C ARG A 39 7.72 3.60 21.46
N GLY A 40 8.40 4.31 22.37
CA GLY A 40 8.03 4.35 23.79
C GLY A 40 6.68 5.01 24.12
N LEU A 41 6.06 5.69 23.15
CA LEU A 41 4.73 6.30 23.30
C LEU A 41 3.61 5.42 22.71
N GLN A 42 3.95 4.35 22.01
CA GLN A 42 2.98 3.45 21.37
C GLN A 42 2.45 2.46 22.41
N ARG A 43 1.16 2.16 22.35
CA ARG A 43 0.47 1.19 23.21
C ARG A 43 -0.26 0.18 22.34
N ASP A 44 0.16 -1.07 22.45
CA ASP A 44 -0.40 -2.15 21.66
C ASP A 44 -1.88 -2.36 21.97
N CYS A 45 -2.64 -2.71 20.95
CA CYS A 45 -4.04 -3.10 21.04
C CYS A 45 -4.38 -4.11 19.94
N ARG A 46 -5.58 -4.70 20.01
CA ARG A 46 -6.18 -5.49 18.93
C ARG A 46 -7.66 -5.19 18.90
N VAL A 47 -8.05 -4.24 18.05
CA VAL A 47 -9.43 -3.76 17.97
C VAL A 47 -9.87 -3.77 16.52
N LEU A 48 -11.04 -4.37 16.24
CA LEU A 48 -11.66 -4.30 14.91
C LEU A 48 -12.14 -2.87 14.64
N VAL A 49 -11.77 -2.33 13.49
CA VAL A 49 -12.08 -0.97 13.08
C VAL A 49 -12.44 -0.91 11.61
N THR A 50 -13.13 0.15 11.21
CA THR A 50 -13.20 0.59 9.83
C THR A 50 -12.29 1.82 9.71
N ALA A 51 -11.28 1.76 8.84
CA ALA A 51 -10.33 2.82 8.59
C ALA A 51 -10.60 3.50 7.25
N ARG A 52 -10.58 4.84 7.22
CA ARG A 52 -10.58 5.64 6.00
C ARG A 52 -9.15 5.79 5.51
N ILE A 53 -8.84 5.24 4.36
CA ILE A 53 -7.55 5.34 3.67
C ILE A 53 -7.73 6.27 2.49
N VAL A 54 -6.90 7.30 2.38
CA VAL A 54 -6.92 8.21 1.22
C VAL A 54 -5.70 7.88 0.37
N TRP A 55 -5.91 7.13 -0.71
CA TRP A 55 -4.88 6.82 -1.68
C TRP A 55 -4.62 8.01 -2.60
N GLU A 56 -3.36 8.17 -3.02
CA GLU A 56 -2.94 9.25 -3.90
C GLU A 56 -3.68 9.27 -5.24
N ILE A 57 -3.94 8.10 -5.83
CA ILE A 57 -4.55 7.97 -7.17
C ILE A 57 -6.01 7.55 -7.05
N ASP A 58 -6.30 6.52 -6.25
CA ASP A 58 -7.66 5.94 -6.18
C ASP A 58 -8.61 6.76 -5.28
N GLY A 59 -8.08 7.72 -4.51
CA GLY A 59 -8.87 8.54 -3.59
C GLY A 59 -9.28 7.78 -2.32
N GLU A 60 -10.48 8.03 -1.83
CA GLU A 60 -10.92 7.52 -0.53
C GLU A 60 -11.43 6.07 -0.59
N GLU A 61 -10.95 5.24 0.34
CA GLU A 61 -11.38 3.87 0.56
C GLU A 61 -11.68 3.66 2.05
N TYR A 62 -12.80 3.00 2.36
CA TYR A 62 -13.10 2.55 3.71
C TYR A 62 -12.82 1.06 3.83
N ARG A 63 -11.95 0.69 4.76
CA ARG A 63 -11.47 -0.68 4.92
C ARG A 63 -11.73 -1.20 6.32
N ASP A 64 -12.34 -2.36 6.37
CA ASP A 64 -12.45 -3.14 7.60
C ASP A 64 -11.10 -3.79 7.91
N THR A 65 -10.57 -3.51 9.10
CA THR A 65 -9.21 -3.92 9.48
C THR A 65 -9.03 -3.98 10.99
N LEU A 66 -7.80 -4.25 11.43
CA LEU A 66 -7.36 -4.27 12.82
C LEU A 66 -6.55 -3.01 13.15
N ALA A 67 -6.83 -2.42 14.30
CA ALA A 67 -5.92 -1.51 14.99
C ALA A 67 -4.96 -2.31 15.88
N TYR A 68 -3.65 -2.07 15.70
CA TYR A 68 -2.57 -2.75 16.42
C TYR A 68 -1.95 -1.92 17.55
N ALA A 69 -2.04 -0.60 17.46
CA ALA A 69 -1.55 0.28 18.52
C ALA A 69 -2.28 1.62 18.49
N TRP A 70 -2.20 2.34 19.60
CA TRP A 70 -2.54 3.75 19.69
C TRP A 70 -1.40 4.53 20.32
N ALA A 71 -1.38 5.84 20.09
CA ALA A 71 -0.37 6.74 20.63
C ALA A 71 -0.99 8.11 20.98
N PRO A 72 -0.29 8.95 21.75
CA PRO A 72 -0.68 10.34 21.98
C PRO A 72 -0.95 11.09 20.68
N ARG A 73 -1.61 12.26 20.79
CA ARG A 73 -2.07 13.06 19.63
C ARG A 73 -3.12 12.35 18.77
N ARG A 74 -3.89 11.44 19.39
CA ARG A 74 -5.03 10.76 18.77
C ARG A 74 -4.63 9.95 17.54
N LEU A 75 -3.53 9.22 17.65
CA LEU A 75 -2.99 8.40 16.56
C LEU A 75 -3.29 6.92 16.79
N VAL A 76 -3.65 6.22 15.71
CA VAL A 76 -3.99 4.80 15.70
C VAL A 76 -3.20 4.13 14.57
N LEU A 77 -2.50 3.04 14.88
CA LEU A 77 -1.86 2.19 13.89
C LEU A 77 -2.86 1.15 13.42
N VAL A 78 -3.19 1.16 12.13
CA VAL A 78 -4.05 0.17 11.48
C VAL A 78 -3.27 -0.70 10.52
N GLU A 79 -3.79 -1.90 10.29
CA GLU A 79 -3.29 -2.81 9.25
C GLU A 79 -3.88 -2.45 7.88
N VAL A 80 -3.03 -2.43 6.86
CA VAL A 80 -3.38 -2.22 5.46
C VAL A 80 -2.56 -3.21 4.62
N LEU A 81 -3.10 -4.42 4.45
CA LEU A 81 -2.52 -5.45 3.59
C LEU A 81 -2.94 -5.19 2.14
N ASP A 82 -2.11 -4.48 1.39
CA ASP A 82 -2.48 -3.99 0.06
C ASP A 82 -1.27 -3.95 -0.88
N ASP A 83 -1.44 -4.38 -2.13
CA ASP A 83 -0.37 -4.49 -3.12
C ASP A 83 0.09 -3.12 -3.65
N ARG A 84 -0.64 -2.04 -3.35
CA ARG A 84 -0.26 -0.66 -3.65
C ARG A 84 0.82 -0.10 -2.74
N ARG A 85 1.22 -0.78 -1.66
CA ARG A 85 2.31 -0.32 -0.77
C ARG A 85 3.15 -1.46 -0.21
N LEU A 86 4.34 -1.12 0.29
CA LEU A 86 5.29 -2.10 0.85
C LEU A 86 5.10 -2.37 2.35
N THR A 87 4.55 -1.40 3.10
CA THR A 87 4.39 -1.52 4.54
C THR A 87 2.93 -1.79 4.90
N HIS A 88 2.70 -2.70 5.85
CA HIS A 88 1.35 -3.04 6.28
C HIS A 88 0.77 -2.10 7.34
N GLY A 89 1.61 -1.32 8.03
CA GLY A 89 1.18 -0.43 9.09
C GLY A 89 0.97 0.98 8.57
N VAL A 90 -0.18 1.58 8.92
CA VAL A 90 -0.47 2.99 8.64
C VAL A 90 -0.92 3.68 9.93
N TRP A 91 -0.23 4.76 10.29
CA TRP A 91 -0.68 5.61 11.40
C TRP A 91 -1.70 6.61 10.90
N LEU A 92 -2.90 6.58 11.46
CA LEU A 92 -4.00 7.47 11.12
C LEU A 92 -4.39 8.32 12.33
N HIS A 93 -5.01 9.48 12.07
CA HIS A 93 -5.69 10.20 13.13
C HIS A 93 -7.01 9.49 13.48
N VAL A 94 -7.44 9.54 14.74
CA VAL A 94 -8.66 8.85 15.22
C VAL A 94 -9.92 9.25 14.46
N SER A 95 -9.97 10.43 13.83
CA SER A 95 -11.11 10.84 12.99
C SER A 95 -11.29 9.97 11.74
N ASP A 96 -10.24 9.29 11.31
CA ASP A 96 -10.24 8.38 10.16
C ASP A 96 -10.50 6.94 10.56
N VAL A 97 -10.73 6.67 11.84
CA VAL A 97 -10.88 5.31 12.37
C VAL A 97 -12.16 5.22 13.19
N ARG A 98 -13.06 4.34 12.77
CA ARG A 98 -14.27 4.03 13.53
C ARG A 98 -14.16 2.64 14.14
N ARG A 99 -14.41 2.52 15.44
CA ARG A 99 -14.50 1.21 16.10
C ARG A 99 -15.66 0.41 15.53
N ARG A 100 -15.47 -0.91 15.39
CA ARG A 100 -16.55 -1.87 15.11
C ARG A 100 -16.96 -2.52 16.43
N ASP A 101 -18.26 -2.61 16.64
CA ASP A 101 -18.88 -3.30 17.78
C ASP A 101 -18.88 -4.82 17.58
#